data_AF-A0A4U1F9W6-F1
#
_entry.id   AF-A0A4U1F9W6-F1
#
_cell.length_a   1.000
_cell.length_b   1.000
_cell.length_c   1.000
_cell.angle_alpha   90.00
_cell.angle_beta   90.00
_cell.angle_gamma   90.00
#
_symmetry.space_group_name_H-M   'P 1'
#
loop_
_entity.id
_entity.type
_entity.pdbx_description
1 polymer ?
#
loop_
_entity_poly.entity_id
_entity_poly.type
_entity_poly.pdbx_seq_one_letter_code
_entity_poly.pdbx_strand_id
1 'polypeptide(L)'
;TIEFDGSAGAVLRIQPLRTPRDENVYECVAQNSVGEITVHAKLTVLREDQLPPGFPNIDMGPQLKVVERTRTATMLCAASGNPDPEITWFKDFLPVDPSASDGRIKQLRS
;
A
#
# COMPACT_ATOMS: atom_id res chain seq x y z
N THR A 1 -3.57 11.86 4.82
CA THR A 1 -4.56 11.56 5.88
C THR A 1 -4.08 10.35 6.66
N ILE A 2 -4.34 10.31 7.97
CA ILE A 2 -4.05 9.15 8.81
C ILE A 2 -5.33 8.34 8.95
N GLU A 3 -5.25 7.02 8.73
CA GLU A 3 -6.39 6.11 8.88
C GLU A 3 -6.08 5.01 9.88
N PHE A 4 -7.02 4.73 10.77
CA PHE A 4 -6.85 3.72 11.80
C PHE A 4 -7.38 2.38 11.31
N ASP A 5 -6.53 1.37 11.42
CA ASP A 5 -6.94 -0.03 11.29
C ASP A 5 -7.73 -0.40 12.57
N GLY A 6 -8.86 -1.10 12.41
CA GLY A 6 -9.66 -1.64 13.51
C GLY A 6 -8.92 -2.61 14.45
N SER A 7 -7.64 -2.92 14.17
CA SER A 7 -6.77 -3.82 14.92
C SER A 7 -5.58 -3.18 15.65
N ALA A 8 -5.58 -1.84 15.84
CA ALA A 8 -4.66 -1.06 16.70
C ALA A 8 -3.43 -0.38 16.03
N GLY A 9 -3.48 -0.17 14.71
CA GLY A 9 -2.46 0.60 13.97
C GLY A 9 -3.02 1.83 13.26
N ALA A 10 -2.12 2.62 12.66
CA ALA A 10 -2.49 3.75 11.81
C ALA A 10 -1.66 3.77 10.52
N VAL A 11 -2.28 4.13 9.41
CA VAL A 11 -1.66 4.27 8.09
C VAL A 11 -1.55 5.76 7.75
N LEU A 12 -0.33 6.25 7.52
CA LEU A 12 -0.08 7.58 6.99
C LEU A 12 -0.11 7.56 5.46
N ARG A 13 -1.12 8.19 4.85
CA ARG A 13 -1.25 8.35 3.40
C ARG A 13 -0.88 9.77 2.94
N ILE A 14 0.03 9.89 1.98
CA ILE A 14 0.43 11.14 1.34
C ILE A 14 0.09 11.06 -0.16
N GLN A 15 -0.85 11.88 -0.62
CA GLN A 15 -1.26 11.94 -2.03
C GLN A 15 -1.90 13.30 -2.37
N PRO A 16 -1.59 13.91 -3.54
CA PRO A 16 -0.49 13.56 -4.45
C PRO A 16 0.88 13.87 -3.83
N LEU A 17 1.91 13.08 -4.18
CA LEU A 17 3.28 13.31 -3.73
C LEU A 17 3.88 14.56 -4.38
N ARG A 18 4.67 15.33 -3.62
CA ARG A 18 5.36 16.54 -4.09
C ARG A 18 6.83 16.52 -3.64
N THR A 19 7.75 16.56 -4.60
CA THR A 19 9.19 16.76 -4.35
C THR A 19 9.57 18.25 -4.45
N PRO A 20 10.44 18.79 -3.56
CA PRO A 20 11.07 18.11 -2.42
C PRO A 20 10.22 18.18 -1.13
N ARG A 21 9.03 18.78 -1.18
CA ARG A 21 8.21 19.12 0.00
C ARG A 21 7.94 17.92 0.93
N ASP A 22 7.63 16.77 0.37
CA ASP A 22 7.22 15.60 1.13
C ASP A 22 8.43 14.69 1.48
N GLU A 23 9.61 14.97 0.94
CA GLU A 23 10.83 14.20 1.22
C GLU A 23 11.33 14.48 2.63
N ASN A 24 11.11 13.52 3.53
CA ASN A 24 11.46 13.67 4.94
C ASN A 24 11.64 12.30 5.62
N VAL A 25 12.17 12.32 6.84
CA VAL A 25 12.08 11.19 7.77
C VAL A 25 10.82 11.38 8.60
N TYR A 26 9.88 10.46 8.47
CA TYR A 26 8.63 10.42 9.23
C TYR A 26 8.79 9.50 10.43
N GLU A 27 8.10 9.84 11.52
CA GLU A 27 8.13 9.10 12.77
C GLU A 27 6.76 8.52 13.08
N CYS A 28 6.73 7.26 13.50
CA CYS A 28 5.56 6.61 14.08
C CYS A 28 5.82 6.43 15.57
N VAL A 29 4.97 7.05 16.38
CA VAL A 29 5.07 7.03 17.85
C VAL A 29 3.92 6.20 18.39
N ALA A 30 4.23 5.18 19.18
CA ALA A 30 3.25 4.38 19.91
C ALA A 30 3.48 4.55 21.41
N GLN A 31 2.46 5.03 22.12
CA GLN A 31 2.53 5.38 23.54
C GLN A 31 1.39 4.73 24.32
N ASN A 32 1.71 4.23 25.52
CA ASN A 32 0.74 3.81 26.52
C ASN A 32 1.12 4.36 27.90
N SER A 33 0.37 3.99 28.95
CA SER A 33 0.59 4.48 30.32
C SER A 33 1.92 4.08 30.95
N VAL A 34 2.64 3.13 30.35
CA VAL A 34 3.89 2.56 30.86
C VAL A 34 5.10 3.06 30.08
N GLY A 35 4.92 3.54 28.84
CA GLY A 35 6.03 4.07 28.06
C GLY A 35 5.66 4.45 26.63
N GLU A 36 6.70 4.81 25.88
CA GLU A 36 6.64 5.29 24.51
C GLU A 36 7.73 4.61 23.68
N ILE A 37 7.39 4.23 22.45
CA ILE A 37 8.33 3.73 21.45
C ILE A 37 8.16 4.51 20.15
N THR A 38 9.27 4.78 19.47
CA THR A 38 9.30 5.55 18.21
C THR A 38 10.10 4.82 17.16
N VAL A 39 9.58 4.75 15.94
CA VAL A 39 10.25 4.20 14.76
C VAL A 39 10.26 5.23 13.63
N HIS A 40 11.31 5.23 12.82
CA HIS A 40 11.54 6.21 11.75
C HIS A 40 11.47 5.55 10.37
N ALA A 41 10.94 6.27 9.38
CA ALA A 41 10.89 5.85 7.98
C ALA A 41 11.24 7.03 7.07
N LYS A 42 12.16 6.82 6.12
CA LYS A 42 12.56 7.86 5.14
C LYS A 42 11.70 7.76 3.87
N LEU A 43 11.15 8.89 3.43
CA LEU A 43 10.45 9.03 2.14
C LEU A 43 11.34 9.76 1.13
N THR A 44 11.52 9.15 -0.04
CA THR A 44 12.14 9.77 -1.22
C THR A 44 11.10 9.85 -2.34
N VAL A 45 11.04 10.97 -3.07
CA VAL A 45 10.07 11.19 -4.15
C VAL A 45 10.80 11.48 -5.45
N LEU A 46 10.67 10.60 -6.43
CA LEU A 46 11.26 10.78 -7.77
C LEU A 46 10.27 11.49 -8.68
N ARG A 47 10.79 12.35 -9.56
CA ARG A 47 9.99 12.88 -10.68
C ARG A 47 9.98 11.89 -11.83
N GLU A 48 8.96 11.99 -12.68
CA GLU A 48 8.79 11.13 -13.86
C GLU A 48 10.03 11.16 -14.78
N ASP A 49 10.64 12.33 -14.98
CA ASP A 49 11.85 12.52 -15.79
C ASP A 49 13.12 11.90 -15.17
N GLN A 50 13.03 11.39 -13.94
CA GLN A 50 14.13 10.82 -13.17
C GLN A 50 13.92 9.34 -12.81
N LEU A 51 12.86 8.70 -13.31
CA LEU A 51 12.63 7.28 -13.04
C LEU A 51 13.73 6.41 -13.69
N PRO A 52 14.32 5.46 -12.95
CA PRO A 52 15.31 4.55 -13.53
C PRO A 52 14.66 3.56 -14.51
N PRO A 53 15.41 3.02 -15.48
CA PRO A 53 14.94 1.90 -16.29
C PRO A 53 14.52 0.72 -15.40
N GLY A 54 13.36 0.13 -15.69
CA GLY A 54 12.81 -0.98 -14.91
C GLY A 54 12.05 -0.57 -13.64
N PHE A 55 11.84 0.73 -13.40
CA PHE A 55 10.93 1.16 -12.32
C PHE A 55 9.52 0.59 -12.54
N PRO A 56 8.81 0.14 -11.47
CA PRO A 56 7.51 -0.49 -11.63
C PRO A 56 6.49 0.39 -12.34
N ASN A 57 5.79 -0.17 -13.33
CA ASN A 57 4.71 0.47 -14.07
C ASN A 57 3.42 -0.36 -13.93
N ILE A 58 2.28 0.32 -13.83
CA ILE A 58 0.96 -0.33 -13.88
C ILE A 58 0.50 -0.37 -15.34
N ASP A 59 0.62 -1.54 -15.97
CA ASP A 59 0.21 -1.74 -17.36
C ASP A 59 -1.33 -1.85 -17.46
N MET A 60 -1.95 -2.48 -16.46
CA MET A 60 -3.41 -2.58 -16.32
C MET A 60 -3.81 -2.55 -14.85
N GLY A 61 -4.56 -1.52 -14.46
CA GLY A 61 -5.10 -1.39 -13.11
C GLY A 61 -6.42 -2.16 -12.88
N PRO A 62 -6.81 -2.35 -11.61
CA PRO A 62 -8.10 -2.95 -11.25
C PRO A 62 -9.26 -2.13 -11.81
N GLN A 63 -10.31 -2.83 -12.25
CA GLN A 63 -11.51 -2.25 -12.83
C GLN A 63 -12.69 -2.34 -11.86
N LEU A 64 -13.69 -1.47 -12.04
CA LEU A 64 -14.95 -1.57 -11.32
C LEU A 64 -15.56 -2.95 -11.57
N LYS A 65 -15.91 -3.65 -10.48
CA LYS A 65 -16.47 -5.00 -10.55
C LYS A 65 -17.68 -5.11 -9.63
N VAL A 66 -18.78 -5.64 -10.19
CA VAL A 66 -20.00 -5.97 -9.46
C VAL A 66 -20.06 -7.48 -9.31
N VAL A 67 -20.33 -7.94 -8.09
CA VAL A 67 -20.42 -9.35 -7.75
C VAL A 67 -21.59 -9.56 -6.79
N GLU A 68 -22.31 -10.67 -6.95
CA GLU A 68 -23.35 -11.03 -5.99
C GLU A 68 -22.75 -11.46 -4.65
N ARG A 69 -23.48 -11.25 -3.56
CA ARG A 69 -23.11 -11.75 -2.23
C ARG A 69 -22.81 -13.24 -2.31
N THR A 70 -21.74 -13.68 -1.63
CA THR A 70 -21.23 -15.08 -1.59
C THR A 70 -20.53 -15.60 -2.85
N ARG A 71 -20.51 -14.84 -3.96
CA ARG A 71 -19.70 -15.19 -5.14
C ARG A 71 -18.28 -14.67 -4.99
N THR A 72 -17.33 -15.35 -5.63
CA THR A 72 -15.93 -14.94 -5.69
C THR A 72 -15.76 -13.75 -6.63
N ALA A 73 -15.09 -12.69 -6.15
CA ALA A 73 -14.58 -11.62 -6.99
C ALA A 73 -13.08 -11.73 -7.16
N THR A 74 -12.61 -11.52 -8.39
CA THR A 74 -11.19 -11.43 -8.73
C THR A 74 -10.92 -10.00 -9.20
N MET A 75 -10.07 -9.28 -8.47
CA MET A 75 -9.50 -8.01 -8.90
C MET A 75 -8.20 -8.30 -9.63
N LEU A 76 -8.03 -7.75 -10.84
CA LEU A 76 -6.86 -7.99 -11.67
C LEU A 76 -5.94 -6.76 -11.64
N CYS A 77 -4.64 -7.01 -11.69
CA CYS A 77 -3.60 -6.01 -11.84
C CYS A 77 -2.49 -6.63 -12.69
N ALA A 78 -2.02 -5.91 -13.71
CA ALA A 78 -0.81 -6.24 -14.43
C ALA A 78 0.20 -5.11 -14.20
N ALA A 79 1.39 -5.49 -13.74
CA ALA A 79 2.49 -4.57 -13.50
C ALA A 79 3.77 -5.14 -14.10
N SER A 80 4.62 -4.27 -14.62
CA SER A 80 5.91 -4.60 -15.17
C SER A 80 7.01 -3.85 -14.42
N GLY A 81 8.22 -4.39 -14.44
CA GLY A 81 9.39 -3.83 -13.77
C GLY A 81 10.60 -4.75 -13.94
N ASN A 82 11.78 -4.26 -13.60
CA ASN A 82 12.97 -5.09 -13.52
C ASN A 82 13.77 -4.74 -12.26
N PRO A 83 13.84 -5.62 -11.24
CA PRO A 83 13.25 -6.97 -11.20
C PRO A 83 11.71 -6.99 -11.19
N ASP A 84 11.11 -8.17 -11.37
CA ASP A 84 9.65 -8.34 -11.33
C ASP A 84 9.07 -7.77 -10.01
N PRO A 85 8.10 -6.84 -10.07
CA PRO A 85 7.62 -6.14 -8.90
C PRO A 85 6.70 -7.03 -8.03
N GLU A 86 6.81 -6.87 -6.71
CA GLU A 86 5.85 -7.45 -5.78
C GLU A 86 4.53 -6.65 -5.78
N ILE A 87 3.40 -7.33 -5.97
CA ILE A 87 2.07 -6.71 -5.96
C ILE A 87 1.48 -6.79 -4.55
N THR A 88 1.05 -5.65 -4.00
CA THR A 88 0.31 -5.54 -2.74
C THR A 88 -1.00 -4.79 -2.95
N TRP A 89 -2.01 -5.04 -2.10
CA TRP A 89 -3.36 -4.50 -2.25
C TRP A 89 -3.77 -3.62 -1.08
N PHE A 90 -4.49 -2.55 -1.37
CA PHE A 90 -5.14 -1.69 -0.38
C PHE A 90 -6.64 -1.60 -0.67
N LYS A 91 -7.47 -1.65 0.38
CA LYS A 91 -8.92 -1.44 0.32
C LYS A 91 -9.29 -0.38 1.34
N ASP A 92 -10.01 0.65 0.91
CA ASP A 92 -10.37 1.79 1.76
C ASP A 92 -9.14 2.33 2.50
N PHE A 93 -8.05 2.48 1.74
CA PHE A 93 -6.73 2.96 2.16
C PHE A 93 -6.00 2.15 3.27
N LEU A 94 -6.55 1.03 3.70
CA LEU A 94 -5.89 0.06 4.58
C LEU A 94 -5.29 -1.10 3.79
N PRO A 95 -4.14 -1.65 4.22
CA PRO A 95 -3.53 -2.80 3.56
C PRO A 95 -4.42 -4.04 3.68
N VAL A 96 -4.52 -4.80 2.59
CA VAL A 96 -5.17 -6.11 2.61
C VAL A 96 -4.14 -7.16 3.00
N ASP A 97 -4.34 -7.82 4.13
CA ASP A 97 -3.53 -8.96 4.55
C ASP A 97 -4.28 -10.27 4.23
N PRO A 98 -3.85 -11.04 3.20
CA PRO A 98 -4.46 -12.34 2.90
C PRO A 98 -4.36 -13.35 4.05
N SER A 99 -3.32 -13.24 4.88
CA SER A 99 -3.07 -14.18 5.99
C SER A 99 -4.09 -14.00 7.13
N ALA A 100 -4.55 -12.76 7.35
CA ALA A 100 -5.58 -12.43 8.34
C ALA A 100 -7.03 -12.80 7.91
N SER A 101 -7.20 -13.40 6.72
CA SER A 101 -8.52 -13.58 6.11
C SER A 101 -9.12 -14.99 6.22
N ASP A 102 -8.51 -15.90 6.99
CA ASP A 102 -8.90 -17.32 7.09
C ASP A 102 -9.07 -18.00 5.72
N GLY A 103 -8.24 -17.61 4.74
CA GLY A 103 -8.27 -18.14 3.37
C GLY A 103 -9.40 -17.61 2.49
N ARG A 104 -10.17 -16.62 2.95
CA ARG A 104 -11.22 -15.95 2.13
C ARG A 104 -10.64 -15.01 1.08
N ILE A 105 -9.49 -14.41 1.38
CA ILE A 105 -8.73 -13.59 0.44
C ILE A 105 -7.48 -14.39 0.05
N LYS A 106 -7.27 -14.52 -1.26
CA LYS A 106 -6.09 -15.19 -1.81
C LYS A 106 -5.46 -14.30 -2.86
N GLN A 107 -4.16 -14.08 -2.73
CA GLN A 107 -3.39 -13.47 -3.79
C GLN A 107 -2.99 -14.56 -4.78
N LEU A 108 -3.49 -14.44 -6.01
CA LEU A 108 -3.07 -15.29 -7.11
C LEU A 108 -1.70 -14.79 -7.57
N ARG A 109 -0.75 -15.69 -7.83
CA ARG A 109 0.57 -15.30 -8.35
C ARG A 109 0.41 -14.69 -9.74
N SER A 110 1.21 -13.65 -10.02
CA SER A 110 1.49 -13.12 -11.35
C SER A 110 2.23 -14.16 -12.18
#